data_AF-A0A7H9EKX4-F1
#
_entry.id   AF-A0A7H9EKX4-F1
#
_cell.length_a   1.000
_cell.length_b   1.000
_cell.length_c   1.000
_cell.angle_alpha   90.00
_cell.angle_beta   90.00
_cell.angle_gamma   90.00
#
_symmetry.space_group_name_H-M   'P 1'
#
loop_
_entity.id
_entity.type
_entity.pdbx_description
1 polymer ?
#
loop_
_entity_poly.entity_id
_entity_poly.type
_entity_poly.pdbx_seq_one_letter_code
_entity_poly.pdbx_strand_id
1 'polypeptide(L)'
;MINKKQFKFSLCVGIFATIIYAIKLLFKHKSVFSPLMTLMLQTGYWYIIPVYLLVIFFLDSSICYLCLRVLNFGINILRERYE
;
A
#
# COMPACT_ATOMS: atom_id res chain seq x y z
N MET A 1 1.28 -21.94 -3.50
CA MET A 1 1.99 -21.20 -4.55
C MET A 1 1.43 -19.79 -4.65
N ILE A 2 2.29 -18.77 -4.71
CA ILE A 2 1.88 -17.38 -4.96
C ILE A 2 1.53 -17.24 -6.43
N ASN A 3 0.34 -16.71 -6.72
CA ASN A 3 -0.07 -16.45 -8.10
C ASN A 3 0.60 -15.16 -8.59
N LYS A 4 1.57 -15.28 -9.51
CA LYS A 4 2.37 -14.16 -10.01
C LYS A 4 1.53 -13.03 -10.62
N LYS A 5 0.38 -13.33 -11.22
CA LYS A 5 -0.53 -12.31 -11.79
C LYS A 5 -1.22 -11.49 -10.70
N GLN A 6 -1.77 -12.17 -9.69
CA GLN A 6 -2.44 -11.52 -8.55
C GLN A 6 -1.45 -10.71 -7.70
N PHE A 7 -0.23 -11.22 -7.53
CA PHE A 7 0.83 -10.51 -6.82
C PHE A 7 1.27 -9.22 -7.54
N LYS A 8 1.43 -9.25 -8.87
CA LYS A 8 1.73 -8.03 -9.64
C LYS A 8 0.59 -7.02 -9.55
N PHE A 9 -0.65 -7.48 -9.60
CA PHE A 9 -1.82 -6.62 -9.50
C PHE A 9 -1.93 -5.97 -8.11
N SER A 10 -1.75 -6.74 -7.02
CA SER A 10 -1.75 -6.19 -5.66
C SER A 10 -0.62 -5.21 -5.40
N LEU A 11 0.55 -5.40 -6.01
CA LEU A 11 1.63 -4.42 -5.96
C LEU A 11 1.23 -3.12 -6.67
N CYS A 12 0.66 -3.22 -7.88
CA CYS A 12 0.25 -2.04 -8.64
C CYS A 12 -0.83 -1.24 -7.89
N VAL A 13 -1.84 -1.92 -7.35
CA VAL A 13 -2.90 -1.28 -6.54
C VAL A 13 -2.34 -0.67 -5.26
N GLY A 14 -1.41 -1.38 -4.59
CA GLY A 14 -0.70 -0.86 -3.42
C GLY A 14 0.03 0.45 -3.74
N ILE A 15 0.75 0.53 -4.87
CA ILE A 15 1.47 1.74 -5.28
C ILE A 15 0.47 2.90 -5.45
N PHE A 16 -0.64 2.67 -6.15
CA PHE A 16 -1.66 3.69 -6.34
C PHE A 16 -2.26 4.17 -5.00
N ALA A 17 -2.57 3.25 -4.09
CA ALA A 17 -3.09 3.59 -2.76
C ALA A 17 -2.09 4.42 -1.95
N THR A 18 -0.83 4.03 -1.93
CA THR A 18 0.23 4.75 -1.20
C THR A 18 0.48 6.14 -1.78
N ILE A 19 0.44 6.29 -3.12
CA ILE A 19 0.56 7.62 -3.78
C ILE A 19 -0.60 8.52 -3.38
N ILE A 20 -1.84 8.02 -3.43
CA ILE A 20 -3.02 8.80 -3.04
C ILE A 20 -2.93 9.21 -1.56
N TYR A 21 -2.47 8.30 -0.69
CA TYR A 21 -2.26 8.61 0.73
C TYR A 21 -1.21 9.70 0.92
N ALA A 22 -0.06 9.59 0.25
CA ALA A 22 1.00 10.59 0.32
C ALA A 22 0.53 11.97 -0.16
N ILE A 23 -0.22 12.03 -1.25
CA ILE A 23 -0.81 13.28 -1.77
C ILE A 23 -1.79 13.87 -0.77
N LYS A 24 -2.71 13.06 -0.21
CA LYS A 24 -3.64 13.53 0.83
C LYS A 24 -2.91 14.07 2.05
N LEU A 25 -1.84 13.40 2.49
CA LEU A 25 -1.03 13.83 3.62
C LEU A 25 -0.38 15.19 3.37
N LEU A 26 0.21 15.37 2.18
CA LEU A 26 0.80 16.64 1.73
C LEU A 26 -0.21 17.79 1.69
N PHE A 27 -1.42 17.53 1.17
CA PHE A 27 -2.47 18.55 1.11
C PHE A 27 -3.03 18.90 2.49
N LYS A 28 -3.25 17.89 3.35
CA LYS A 28 -3.86 18.08 4.68
C LYS A 28 -2.93 18.77 5.67
N HIS A 29 -1.63 18.48 5.59
CA HIS A 29 -0.64 18.97 6.55
C HIS A 29 0.41 19.90 5.92
N LYS A 30 0.04 20.62 4.85
CA LYS A 30 0.93 21.52 4.09
C LYS A 30 1.73 22.48 4.99
N SER A 31 1.13 23.00 6.06
CA SER A 31 1.76 23.93 7.01
C SER A 31 2.76 23.27 7.98
N VAL A 32 2.57 21.99 8.31
CA VAL A 32 3.39 21.25 9.29
C VAL A 32 4.47 20.43 8.60
N PHE A 33 4.25 20.05 7.35
CA PHE A 33 5.14 19.16 6.60
C PHE A 33 6.52 19.78 6.33
N SER A 34 6.56 21.08 5.96
CA SER A 34 7.82 21.79 5.70
C SER A 34 8.74 21.86 6.94
N PRO A 35 8.29 22.37 8.11
CA PRO A 35 9.15 22.43 9.29
C PRO A 35 9.52 21.03 9.84
N LEU A 36 8.63 20.03 9.73
CA LEU A 36 8.94 18.66 10.12
C LEU A 36 10.04 18.05 9.24
N MET A 37 9.97 18.28 7.92
CA MET A 37 10.98 17.82 6.97
C MET A 37 12.34 18.47 7.26
N THR A 38 12.37 19.79 7.54
CA THR A 38 13.59 20.50 7.90
C THR A 38 14.21 19.95 9.19
N LEU A 39 13.39 19.68 10.21
CA LEU A 39 13.84 19.10 11.48
C LEU A 39 14.40 17.67 11.28
N MET A 40 13.74 16.84 10.47
CA MET A 40 14.20 15.48 10.16
C MET A 40 15.51 15.46 9.34
N LEU A 41 15.71 16.43 8.46
CA LEU A 41 16.98 16.59 7.73
C LEU A 41 18.11 17.02 8.67
N GLN A 42 17.85 17.95 9.59
CA GLN A 42 18.85 18.42 10.56
C GLN A 42 19.26 17.34 11.56
N THR A 43 18.30 16.49 11.97
CA THR A 43 18.53 15.43 12.96
C THR A 43 19.03 14.12 12.35
N GLY A 44 19.15 14.04 11.01
CA GLY A 44 19.62 12.84 10.30
C GLY A 44 18.57 11.72 10.19
N TYR A 45 17.35 11.92 10.68
CA TYR A 45 16.25 10.94 10.66
C TYR A 45 15.38 11.01 9.39
N TRP A 46 15.89 11.59 8.31
CA TRP A 46 15.18 11.73 7.04
C TRP A 46 14.73 10.39 6.43
N TYR A 47 15.40 9.28 6.79
CA TYR A 47 15.06 7.92 6.34
C TYR A 47 13.75 7.40 6.93
N ILE A 48 13.22 7.99 8.01
CA ILE A 48 11.96 7.55 8.63
C ILE A 48 10.78 7.71 7.68
N ILE A 49 10.76 8.79 6.88
CA ILE A 49 9.68 9.08 5.93
C ILE A 49 9.57 8.00 4.83
N PRO A 50 10.64 7.66 4.08
CA PRO A 50 10.57 6.59 3.09
C PRO A 50 10.31 5.22 3.73
N VAL A 51 10.85 4.93 4.92
CA VAL A 51 10.57 3.68 5.64
C VAL A 51 9.08 3.58 5.99
N TYR A 52 8.48 4.66 6.50
CA TYR A 52 7.05 4.71 6.82
C TYR A 52 6.17 4.51 5.58
N LEU A 53 6.50 5.16 4.46
CA LEU A 53 5.81 4.95 3.19
C LEU A 53 5.94 3.50 2.71
N LEU A 54 7.10 2.87 2.89
CA LEU A 54 7.34 1.48 2.51
C LEU A 54 6.51 0.50 3.34
N VAL A 55 6.33 0.78 4.63
CA VAL A 55 5.46 0.00 5.52
C VAL A 55 4.00 0.11 5.10
N ILE A 56 3.52 1.32 4.81
CA ILE A 56 2.15 1.52 4.30
C ILE A 56 1.95 0.78 2.99
N PHE A 57 2.89 0.91 2.05
CA PHE A 57 2.85 0.21 0.78
C PHE A 57 2.78 -1.31 0.96
N PHE A 58 3.60 -1.85 1.87
CA PHE A 58 3.60 -3.28 2.16
C PHE A 58 2.27 -3.75 2.74
N LEU A 59 1.68 -2.97 3.65
CA LEU A 59 0.36 -3.25 4.24
C LEU A 59 -0.74 -3.22 3.18
N ASP A 60 -0.83 -2.15 2.39
CA ASP A 60 -1.83 -1.99 1.33
C ASP A 60 -1.75 -3.12 0.30
N SER A 61 -0.53 -3.44 -0.15
CA SER A 61 -0.32 -4.53 -1.11
C SER A 61 -0.69 -5.90 -0.52
N SER A 62 -0.37 -6.13 0.76
CA SER A 62 -0.71 -7.38 1.45
C SER A 62 -2.22 -7.56 1.59
N ILE A 63 -2.93 -6.50 1.97
CA ILE A 63 -4.40 -6.50 2.09
C ILE A 63 -5.04 -6.76 0.73
N CYS A 64 -4.62 -6.05 -0.32
CA CYS A 64 -5.14 -6.27 -1.67
C CYS A 64 -4.89 -7.70 -2.16
N TYR A 65 -3.69 -8.26 -1.91
CA TYR A 65 -3.38 -9.64 -2.28
C TYR A 65 -4.27 -10.64 -1.53
N LEU A 66 -4.52 -10.41 -0.24
CA LEU A 66 -5.40 -11.25 0.57
C LEU A 66 -6.84 -11.22 0.04
N CYS A 67 -7.38 -10.03 -0.25
CA CYS A 67 -8.72 -9.87 -0.82
C CYS A 67 -8.87 -10.63 -2.16
N LEU A 68 -7.90 -10.50 -3.06
CA LEU A 68 -7.89 -11.23 -4.33
C LEU A 68 -7.90 -12.74 -4.10
N ARG A 69 -7.16 -13.22 -3.11
CA ARG A 69 -7.10 -14.65 -2.78
C ARG A 69 -8.43 -15.17 -2.24
N VAL A 70 -9.09 -14.40 -1.37
CA VAL A 70 -10.42 -14.72 -0.84
C VAL A 70 -11.48 -14.73 -1.95
N LEU A 71 -11.47 -13.73 -2.84
CA LEU A 71 -12.36 -13.69 -4.00
C LEU A 71 -12.16 -14.91 -4.91
N ASN A 72 -10.92 -15.25 -5.20
CA ASN A 72 -10.61 -16.39 -6.07
C ASN A 72 -11.05 -17.72 -5.44
N PHE A 73 -10.94 -17.85 -4.12
CA PHE A 73 -11.46 -19.00 -3.38
C PHE A 73 -12.98 -19.08 -3.45
N GLY A 74 -13.69 -17.96 -3.25
CA GLY A 74 -15.15 -17.90 -3.38
C GLY A 74 -15.63 -18.26 -4.79
N ILE A 75 -14.96 -17.77 -5.83
CA ILE A 75 -15.28 -18.10 -7.23
C ILE A 75 -15.10 -19.60 -7.50
N ASN A 76 -14.03 -20.21 -6.98
CA ASN A 76 -13.81 -21.65 -7.14
C ASN A 76 -14.89 -22.49 -6.45
N ILE A 77 -15.28 -22.13 -5.22
CA ILE A 77 -16.38 -22.83 -4.53
C ILE A 77 -17.69 -22.72 -5.29
N LEU A 78 -17.99 -21.55 -5.85
CA LEU A 78 -19.19 -21.36 -6.65
C LEU A 78 -19.11 -22.21 -7.92
N ARG A 79 -17.97 -22.24 -8.61
CA ARG A 79 -17.78 -23.08 -9.80
C ARG A 79 -18.02 -24.56 -9.50
N GLU A 80 -17.43 -25.10 -8.44
CA GLU A 80 -17.62 -26.51 -8.04
C GLU A 80 -19.06 -26.85 -7.63
N ARG A 81 -19.88 -25.84 -7.29
CA ARG A 81 -21.28 -26.05 -6.89
C ARG A 81 -22.26 -26.00 -8.09
N TYR A 82 -21.82 -25.47 -9.23
CA TYR A 82 -22.64 -25.30 -10.45
C TYR A 82 -22.19 -26.19 -11.62
N GLU A 83 -21.15 -27.01 -11.45
CA GLU A 83 -20.79 -28.15 -12.31
C GLU A 83 -21.31 -29.46 -11.69
#